data_AF-A0A1H7VYP3-F1
#
_entry.id   AF-A0A1H7VYP3-F1
#
_cell.length_a   1.000
_cell.length_b   1.000
_cell.length_c   1.000
_cell.angle_alpha   90.00
_cell.angle_beta   90.00
_cell.angle_gamma   90.00
#
_symmetry.space_group_name_H-M   'P 1'
#
loop_
_entity.id
_entity.type
_entity.pdbx_description
1 polymer ?
#
loop_
_entity_poly.entity_id
_entity_poly.type
_entity_poly.pdbx_seq_one_letter_code
_entity_poly.pdbx_strand_id
1 'polypeptide(L)'
;MINWNDEKKVIKTRQEVVDQIKDVLIESLMLNLDKELIMNDQPLFGRGLELDSIDALELSIGLSTTFGVEINDDDMAVLSSVNKLADFVIDNSEDFNGED
;
A
#
# COMPACT_ATOMS: atom_id res chain seq x y z
N MET A 1 12.35 3.09 -28.02
CA MET A 1 11.24 4.07 -28.11
C MET A 1 10.27 3.68 -27.01
N ILE A 2 9.81 4.62 -26.17
CA ILE A 2 8.94 4.29 -25.03
C ILE A 2 7.59 3.79 -25.56
N ASN A 3 7.10 2.67 -25.05
CA ASN A 3 5.74 2.21 -25.32
C ASN A 3 4.76 2.88 -24.34
N TRP A 4 4.06 3.91 -24.81
CA TRP A 4 3.13 4.68 -23.98
C TRP A 4 1.85 3.92 -23.59
N ASN A 5 1.54 2.79 -24.25
CA ASN A 5 0.40 1.96 -23.85
C ASN A 5 0.74 1.13 -22.61
N ASP A 6 1.93 0.53 -22.59
CA ASP A 6 2.42 -0.25 -21.45
C ASP A 6 2.60 0.67 -20.24
N GLU A 7 3.18 1.85 -20.45
CA GLU A 7 3.34 2.87 -19.39
C GLU A 7 1.99 3.27 -18.77
N LYS A 8 0.95 3.45 -19.59
CA LYS A 8 -0.40 3.73 -19.10
C LYS A 8 -0.99 2.57 -18.29
N LYS A 9 -0.72 1.32 -18.68
CA LYS A 9 -1.16 0.13 -17.93
C LYS A 9 -0.51 0.14 -16.54
N VAL A 10 0.81 0.32 -16.47
CA VAL A 10 1.57 0.38 -15.22
C VAL A 10 1.09 1.52 -14.32
N ILE A 11 0.92 2.73 -14.87
CA ILE A 11 0.40 3.89 -14.11
C ILE A 11 -0.99 3.59 -13.53
N LYS A 12 -1.89 3.02 -14.34
CA LYS A 12 -3.25 2.68 -13.90
C LYS A 12 -3.25 1.63 -12.79
N THR A 13 -2.48 0.55 -12.96
CA THR A 13 -2.33 -0.48 -11.91
C THR A 13 -1.80 0.12 -10.62
N ARG A 14 -0.77 0.96 -10.67
CA ARG A 14 -0.25 1.62 -9.47
C ARG A 14 -1.29 2.50 -8.79
N GLN A 15 -2.09 3.24 -9.55
CA GLN A 15 -3.17 4.06 -8.99
C GLN A 15 -4.21 3.20 -8.27
N GLU A 16 -4.62 2.08 -8.87
CA GLU A 16 -5.57 1.14 -8.27
C GLU A 16 -5.03 0.52 -6.98
N VAL A 17 -3.77 0.10 -6.97
CA VAL A 17 -3.10 -0.44 -5.77
C VAL A 17 -3.01 0.60 -4.67
N VAL A 18 -2.59 1.83 -4.99
CA VAL A 18 -2.51 2.93 -4.01
C VAL A 18 -3.88 3.24 -3.41
N ASP A 19 -4.94 3.28 -4.23
CA ASP A 19 -6.29 3.56 -3.75
C ASP A 19 -6.79 2.44 -2.82
N GLN A 20 -6.55 1.17 -3.19
CA GLN A 20 -6.91 0.03 -2.33
C GLN A 20 -6.12 0.00 -1.03
N ILE A 21 -4.83 0.35 -1.03
CA ILE A 21 -4.03 0.43 0.20
C ILE A 21 -4.62 1.48 1.15
N LYS A 22 -5.09 2.61 0.63
CA LYS A 22 -5.75 3.63 1.46
C LYS A 22 -7.08 3.16 2.01
N ASP A 23 -7.85 2.39 1.23
CA ASP A 23 -9.07 1.76 1.72
C ASP A 23 -8.75 0.79 2.88
N VAL A 24 -7.73 -0.06 2.72
CA VAL A 24 -7.24 -0.96 3.78
C VAL A 24 -6.80 -0.18 5.03
N LEU A 25 -6.06 0.91 4.88
CA LEU A 25 -5.66 1.76 6.01
C LEU A 25 -6.87 2.27 6.81
N ILE A 26 -7.90 2.74 6.12
CA ILE A 26 -9.10 3.26 6.76
C ILE A 26 -9.90 2.15 7.44
N GLU A 27 -10.08 1.02 6.75
CA GLU A 27 -10.89 -0.11 7.23
C GLU A 27 -10.21 -0.85 8.38
N SER A 28 -8.93 -1.20 8.23
CA SER A 28 -8.18 -1.95 9.26
C SER A 28 -8.00 -1.15 10.53
N LEU A 29 -7.76 0.17 10.43
CA LEU A 29 -7.43 1.04 11.57
C LEU A 29 -8.63 1.89 12.04
N MET A 30 -9.82 1.65 11.46
CA MET A 30 -11.06 2.38 11.76
C MET A 30 -10.90 3.92 11.71
N LEU A 31 -10.13 4.42 10.74
CA LEU A 31 -9.85 5.85 10.63
C LEU A 31 -11.10 6.61 10.17
N ASN A 32 -11.44 7.70 10.86
CA ASN A 32 -12.56 8.56 10.47
C ASN A 32 -12.09 9.72 9.57
N LEU A 33 -11.49 9.41 8.43
CA LEU A 33 -11.04 10.38 7.43
C LEU A 33 -11.19 9.84 6.00
N ASP A 34 -11.34 10.74 5.03
CA ASP A 34 -11.41 10.39 3.62
C ASP A 34 -10.03 9.97 3.09
N LYS A 35 -9.97 8.95 2.24
CA LYS A 35 -8.73 8.48 1.63
C LYS A 35 -8.00 9.55 0.82
N GLU A 36 -8.72 10.52 0.28
CA GLU A 36 -8.10 11.65 -0.42
C GLU A 36 -7.21 12.51 0.49
N LEU A 37 -7.42 12.46 1.81
CA LEU A 37 -6.61 13.16 2.81
C LEU A 37 -5.33 12.41 3.19
N ILE A 38 -5.18 11.15 2.77
CA ILE A 38 -3.97 10.35 3.00
C ILE A 38 -2.99 10.62 1.86
N MET A 39 -1.90 11.33 2.14
CA MET A 39 -0.85 11.56 1.14
C MET A 39 -0.03 10.29 0.91
N ASN A 40 0.45 10.10 -0.32
CA ASN A 40 1.15 8.86 -0.68
C ASN A 40 2.55 8.73 -0.04
N ASP A 41 3.19 9.87 0.25
CA ASP A 41 4.55 9.95 0.80
C ASP A 41 4.61 10.41 2.26
N GLN A 42 3.45 10.61 2.91
CA GLN A 42 3.47 10.95 4.33
C GLN A 42 3.92 9.74 5.16
N PRO A 43 4.68 9.97 6.24
CA PRO A 43 4.93 8.93 7.22
C PRO A 43 3.62 8.36 7.75
N LEU A 44 3.47 7.04 7.82
CA LEU A 44 2.30 6.45 8.47
C LEU A 44 2.44 6.52 10.00
N PHE A 45 3.64 6.22 10.52
CA PHE A 45 3.93 6.24 11.96
C PHE A 45 4.47 7.59 12.43
N GLY A 46 4.28 7.88 13.72
CA GLY A 46 4.79 9.10 14.34
C GLY A 46 4.10 10.34 13.77
N ARG A 47 4.84 11.36 13.31
CA ARG A 47 4.27 12.68 12.96
C ARG A 47 3.45 12.76 11.65
N GLY A 48 2.91 11.65 11.15
CA GLY A 48 2.00 11.62 10.01
C GLY A 48 0.61 11.16 10.40
N LEU A 49 0.24 9.91 10.12
CA LEU A 49 -1.05 9.35 10.58
C LEU A 49 -1.05 8.97 12.07
N GLU A 50 0.04 9.20 12.79
CA GLU A 50 0.18 8.93 14.23
C GLU A 50 -0.09 7.48 14.63
N LEU A 51 0.12 6.54 13.68
CA LEU A 51 -0.02 5.12 13.93
C LEU A 51 1.01 4.63 14.95
N ASP A 52 0.61 3.62 15.72
CA ASP A 52 1.45 2.91 16.68
C ASP A 52 1.84 1.48 16.22
N SER A 53 2.50 0.72 17.10
CA SER A 53 2.94 -0.64 16.77
C SER A 53 1.81 -1.67 16.65
N ILE A 54 0.66 -1.42 17.29
CA ILE A 54 -0.53 -2.30 17.20
C ILE A 54 -1.19 -2.06 15.84
N ASP A 55 -1.32 -0.79 15.44
CA ASP A 55 -1.83 -0.42 14.12
C ASP A 55 -0.99 -1.03 12.99
N ALA A 56 0.34 -1.08 13.15
CA ALA A 56 1.24 -1.73 12.19
C ALA A 56 0.88 -3.20 11.93
N LEU A 57 0.52 -3.93 12.99
CA LEU A 57 0.14 -5.33 12.91
C LEU A 57 -1.22 -5.51 12.23
N GLU A 58 -2.20 -4.69 12.60
CA GLU A 58 -3.53 -4.71 11.97
C GLU A 58 -3.45 -4.38 10.47
N LEU A 59 -2.66 -3.37 10.11
CA LEU A 59 -2.39 -3.01 8.72
C LEU A 59 -1.72 -4.16 7.96
N SER A 60 -0.71 -4.81 8.55
CA SER A 60 -0.03 -5.96 7.94
C SER A 60 -1.03 -7.10 7.63
N ILE A 61 -1.93 -7.41 8.58
CA ILE A 61 -2.98 -8.42 8.39
C ILE A 61 -3.96 -8.00 7.29
N GLY A 62 -4.35 -6.72 7.26
CA GLY A 62 -5.25 -6.16 6.24
C GLY A 62 -4.66 -6.26 4.84
N LEU A 63 -3.38 -5.94 4.69
CA LEU A 63 -2.65 -6.05 3.42
C LEU A 63 -2.50 -7.51 2.98
N SER A 64 -2.19 -8.41 3.92
CA SER A 64 -2.10 -9.85 3.62
C SER A 64 -3.43 -10.42 3.16
N THR A 65 -4.53 -10.02 3.80
CA THR A 65 -5.87 -10.48 3.43
C THR A 65 -6.32 -9.93 2.08
N THR A 66 -5.99 -8.66 1.79
CA THR A 66 -6.45 -7.97 0.57
C THR A 66 -5.61 -8.31 -0.66
N PHE A 67 -4.30 -8.41 -0.50
CA PHE A 67 -3.35 -8.54 -1.61
C PHE A 67 -2.61 -9.88 -1.65
N GLY A 68 -2.80 -10.75 -0.66
CA GLY A 68 -2.11 -12.04 -0.58
C GLY A 68 -0.61 -11.94 -0.31
N VAL A 69 -0.13 -10.81 0.23
CA VAL A 69 1.29 -10.58 0.53
C VAL A 69 1.61 -10.87 2.01
N GLU A 70 2.83 -11.28 2.32
CA GLU A 70 3.28 -11.49 3.71
C GLU A 70 4.34 -10.45 4.07
N ILE A 71 4.07 -9.63 5.10
CA ILE A 71 5.03 -8.64 5.60
C ILE A 71 5.69 -9.21 6.86
N ASN A 72 7.00 -9.45 6.78
CA ASN A 72 7.77 -9.97 7.90
C ASN A 72 8.29 -8.83 8.80
N ASP A 73 8.80 -9.20 9.98
CA ASP A 73 9.39 -8.23 10.92
C ASP A 73 10.60 -7.47 10.32
N ASP A 74 11.33 -8.11 9.40
CA ASP A 74 12.44 -7.48 8.67
C ASP A 74 11.96 -6.45 7.63
N ASP A 75 10.69 -6.54 7.22
CA ASP A 75 10.06 -5.70 6.19
C ASP A 75 9.29 -4.52 6.79
N MET A 76 9.37 -4.28 8.11
CA MET A 76 8.64 -3.19 8.77
C MET A 76 8.91 -1.79 8.19
N ALA A 77 10.06 -1.60 7.52
CA ALA A 77 10.36 -0.36 6.79
C ALA A 77 9.42 -0.09 5.60
N VAL A 78 8.78 -1.13 5.05
CA VAL A 78 7.79 -1.06 3.98
C VAL A 78 6.54 -0.31 4.43
N LEU A 79 6.17 -0.41 5.71
CA LEU A 79 5.01 0.27 6.29
C LEU A 79 5.21 1.80 6.47
N SER A 80 6.29 2.38 5.93
CA SER A 80 6.62 3.79 6.17
C SER A 80 5.72 4.79 5.43
N SER A 81 5.22 4.45 4.25
CA SER A 81 4.31 5.29 3.45
C SER A 81 3.45 4.44 2.50
N VAL A 82 2.36 5.00 1.99
CA VAL A 82 1.50 4.32 1.00
C VAL A 82 2.28 3.96 -0.27
N ASN A 83 3.21 4.82 -0.71
CA ASN A 83 4.06 4.50 -1.86
C ASN A 83 4.97 3.30 -1.61
N LYS A 84 5.52 3.14 -0.40
CA LYS A 84 6.33 1.97 -0.05
C LYS A 84 5.52 0.70 0.05
N LEU A 85 4.31 0.79 0.58
CA LEU A 85 3.35 -0.31 0.55
C LEU A 85 3.00 -0.70 -0.88
N ALA A 86 2.75 0.26 -1.77
CA ALA A 86 2.41 0.00 -3.17
C ALA A 86 3.57 -0.65 -3.92
N ASP A 87 4.80 -0.19 -3.71
CA ASP A 87 6.00 -0.82 -4.28
C ASP A 87 6.07 -2.29 -3.86
N PHE A 88 5.93 -2.57 -2.56
CA PHE A 88 5.98 -3.93 -2.03
C PHE A 88 4.85 -4.82 -2.54
N VAL A 89 3.61 -4.32 -2.58
CA VAL A 89 2.45 -5.07 -3.07
C VAL A 89 2.61 -5.43 -4.54
N ILE A 90 3.04 -4.48 -5.38
CA ILE A 90 3.26 -4.73 -6.80
C ILE A 90 4.39 -5.76 -7.01
N ASP A 91 5.47 -5.66 -6.24
CA ASP A 91 6.61 -6.56 -6.38
C ASP A 91 6.31 -7.99 -5.87
N ASN A 92 5.38 -8.15 -4.92
CA ASN A 92 5.16 -9.43 -4.21
C ASN A 92 3.78 -10.08 -4.43
N SER A 93 2.79 -9.41 -5.04
CA SER A 93 1.50 -10.04 -5.32
C SER A 93 1.51 -10.79 -6.66
N GLU A 94 0.88 -11.95 -6.72
CA GLU A 94 0.75 -12.71 -7.97
C GLU A 94 -0.22 -12.03 -8.96
N ASP A 95 -1.20 -11.27 -8.45
CA ASP A 95 -2.23 -10.60 -9.25
C ASP A 95 -1.71 -9.42 -10.10
N PHE A 96 -0.61 -8.79 -9.68
CA PHE A 96 0.00 -7.67 -10.40
C PHE A 96 1.33 -8.01 -11.08
N ASN A 97 1.91 -9.17 -10.74
CA ASN A 97 3.07 -9.75 -11.41
C ASN A 97 2.70 -10.52 -12.70
N GLY A 98 1.85 -9.92 -13.55
CA GLY A 98 1.38 -10.52 -14.79
C GLY A 98 1.77 -9.73 -16.05
N GLU A 99 2.87 -10.11 -16.70
CA GLU A 99 2.88 -10.70 -18.06
C GLU A 99 4.34 -10.91 -18.59
N ASP A 100 4.62 -12.19 -18.91
CA ASP A 100 5.68 -12.80 -19.76
C ASP A 100 7.18 -12.79 -19.36
#